data_AF-A0A6M3KD09-F1
#
_entry.id   AF-A0A6M3KD09-F1
#
_cell.length_a   1.000
_cell.length_b   1.000
_cell.length_c   1.000
_cell.angle_alpha   90.00
_cell.angle_beta   90.00
_cell.angle_gamma   90.00
#
_symmetry.space_group_name_H-M   'P 1'
#
loop_
_entity.id
_entity.type
_entity.pdbx_description
1 polymer ?
#
loop_
_entity_poly.entity_id
_entity_poly.type
_entity_poly.pdbx_seq_one_letter_code
_entity_poly.pdbx_strand_id
1 'polypeptide(L)' 'MNILTRESWQRVRHIIKGKSHGICAYCGEQSESGEVDHVLPLSKGGTDSIDNLVWGLPKM' A
#
# COMPACT_ATOMS: atom_id res chain seq x y z
N MET A 1 7.34 -10.10 -14.50
CA MET A 1 5.95 -10.13 -14.99
C MET A 1 5.07 -10.37 -13.78
N ASN A 2 4.54 -9.29 -13.19
CA ASN A 2 3.88 -9.40 -11.89
C ASN A 2 2.38 -9.68 -12.09
N ILE A 3 2.02 -10.95 -12.11
CA ILE A 3 0.62 -11.39 -12.17
C ILE A 3 0.13 -11.48 -10.72
N LEU A 4 0.04 -10.34 -10.04
CA LEU A 4 -0.76 -10.26 -8.84
C LEU A 4 -2.22 -10.21 -9.27
N THR A 5 -2.89 -11.37 -9.22
CA THR A 5 -4.33 -11.48 -9.41
C THR A 5 -5.06 -10.56 -8.41
N ARG A 6 -6.31 -10.17 -8.69
CA ARG A 6 -7.13 -9.38 -7.73
C ARG A 6 -7.12 -9.96 -6.31
N GLU A 7 -7.15 -11.28 -6.18
CA GLU A 7 -7.11 -11.97 -4.89
C GLU A 7 -5.79 -11.77 -4.15
N SER A 8 -4.67 -11.79 -4.87
CA SER A 8 -3.35 -11.52 -4.27
C SER A 8 -3.21 -10.06 -3.83
N TRP A 9 -3.80 -9.11 -4.55
CA TRP A 9 -3.77 -7.69 -4.18
C TRP A 9 -4.59 -7.40 -2.92
N GLN A 10 -5.72 -8.08 -2.72
CA GLN A 10 -6.48 -7.97 -1.47
C GLN A 10 -5.66 -8.46 -0.26
N ARG A 11 -4.87 -9.52 -0.42
CA ARG A 11 -3.95 -9.99 0.64
C ARG A 11 -2.85 -8.97 0.94
N VAL A 12 -2.24 -8.41 -0.10
CA VAL A 12 -1.24 -7.33 0.06
C VAL A 12 -1.84 -6.16 0.82
N ARG A 13 -3.03 -5.71 0.44
CA ARG A 13 -3.76 -4.64 1.14
C ARG A 13 -3.98 -4.93 2.62
N HIS A 14 -4.40 -6.15 2.95
CA HIS A 14 -4.58 -6.55 4.34
C HIS A 14 -3.27 -6.54 5.14
N ILE A 15 -2.18 -7.07 4.54
CA ILE A 15 -0.85 -7.10 5.17
C ILE A 15 -0.34 -5.68 5.43
N ILE A 16 -0.41 -4.78 4.44
CA ILE A 16 0.10 -3.41 4.55
C ILE A 16 -0.70 -2.63 5.59
N LYS A 17 -2.05 -2.69 5.56
CA LYS A 17 -2.89 -2.05 6.59
C LYS A 17 -2.59 -2.60 7.99
N GLY A 18 -2.41 -3.91 8.13
CA GLY A 18 -2.08 -4.54 9.41
C GLY A 18 -0.73 -4.06 9.96
N LYS A 19 0.31 -4.02 9.11
CA LYS A 19 1.64 -3.53 9.48
C LYS A 19 1.66 -2.05 9.87
N SER A 20 0.85 -1.23 9.21
CA SER A 20 0.75 0.20 9.51
C SER A 20 -0.20 0.50 10.67
N HIS A 21 -0.90 -0.50 11.23
CA HIS A 21 -1.99 -0.28 12.18
C HIS A 21 -3.08 0.68 11.63
N GLY A 22 -3.26 0.72 10.31
CA GLY A 22 -4.16 1.66 9.64
C GLY A 22 -3.68 3.11 9.65
N ILE A 23 -2.44 3.39 10.06
CA ILE A 23 -1.84 4.72 10.09
C ILE A 23 -1.30 5.07 8.70
N CYS A 24 -1.68 6.24 8.19
CA CYS A 24 -1.21 6.77 6.92
C CYS A 24 0.28 7.13 7.00
N ALA A 25 1.08 6.65 6.05
CA ALA A 25 2.51 6.95 5.99
C ALA A 25 2.82 8.43 5.67
N TYR A 26 1.86 9.16 5.10
CA TYR A 26 2.06 10.54 4.66
C TYR A 26 1.64 11.57 5.70
N CYS A 27 0.43 11.43 6.26
CA CYS A 27 -0.12 12.40 7.22
C CYS A 27 -0.11 11.91 8.67
N GLY A 28 0.10 10.61 8.92
CA GLY A 28 0.08 10.02 10.27
C GLY A 28 -1.31 9.78 10.85
N GLU A 29 -2.39 10.06 10.11
CA GLU A 29 -3.76 9.79 10.57
C GLU A 29 -4.09 8.30 10.52
N GLN A 30 -4.81 7.81 11.54
CA GLN A 30 -5.32 6.44 11.56
C GLN A 30 -6.70 6.37 10.90
N SER A 31 -6.88 5.45 9.97
CA SER A 31 -8.16 5.24 9.29
C SER A 31 -8.38 3.80 8.89
N GLU A 32 -9.65 3.38 8.97
CA GLU A 32 -10.10 2.10 8.44
C GLU A 32 -10.17 2.09 6.90
N SER A 33 -10.32 3.26 6.29
CA SER A 33 -10.34 3.48 4.84
C SER A 33 -9.00 4.03 4.36
N GLY A 34 -8.54 3.55 3.20
CA GLY A 34 -7.23 3.90 2.65
C GLY A 34 -6.89 3.08 1.42
N GLU A 35 -5.66 3.14 0.97
CA GLU A 35 -5.12 2.37 -0.14
C GLU A 35 -3.65 2.00 0.05
N VAL A 36 -3.21 1.05 -0.76
CA VAL A 36 -1.80 0.69 -0.82
C VAL A 36 -1.19 1.54 -1.92
N ASP A 37 -0.14 2.27 -1.56
CA ASP A 37 0.59 3.12 -2.47
C ASP A 37 2.06 2.71 -2.56
N HIS A 38 2.68 2.97 -3.71
CA HIS A 38 4.09 2.69 -3.96
C HIS A 38 4.95 3.88 -3.55
N VAL A 39 5.89 3.68 -2.61
CA VAL A 39 6.82 4.73 -2.15
C VAL A 39 7.67 5.26 -3.32
N LEU A 40 8.31 4.35 -4.06
CA LEU A 40 8.87 4.64 -5.37
C LEU A 40 7.82 4.25 -6.41
N PRO A 41 7.32 5.19 -7.24
CA PRO A 41 6.33 4.88 -8.27
C PRO A 41 6.83 3.81 -9.25
N LEU A 42 5.94 2.94 -9.72
CA LEU A 42 6.26 1.93 -10.74
C LEU A 42 6.89 2.54 -12.00
N SER A 43 6.43 3.72 -12.42
CA SER A 43 6.97 4.46 -13.58
C SER A 43 8.42 4.93 -13.40
N LYS A 44 8.91 4.95 -12.16
CA LYS A 44 10.28 5.33 -11.78
C LYS A 44 11.12 4.12 -11.34
N GLY A 45 10.65 2.89 -11.60
CA GLY A 45 11.35 1.66 -11.23
C GLY A 45 10.97 1.09 -9.87
N GLY A 46 9.88 1.57 -9.25
CA GLY A 46 9.28 0.93 -8.09
C GLY A 46 8.84 -0.51 -8.37
N THR A 47 8.68 -1.29 -7.31
CA THR A 47 8.20 -2.68 -7.40
C THR A 47 7.02 -2.90 -6.45
N ASP A 48 6.27 -3.99 -6.65
CA ASP A 48 5.20 -4.42 -5.74
C ASP A 48 5.73 -5.18 -4.50
N SER A 49 7.03 -5.08 -4.22
CA SER A 49 7.62 -5.63 -3.01
C SER A 49 7.11 -4.88 -1.77
N ILE A 50 6.86 -5.62 -0.69
CA ILE A 50 6.22 -5.11 0.54
C ILE A 50 6.98 -3.93 1.17
N ASP A 51 8.30 -3.84 0.97
CA ASP A 51 9.15 -2.75 1.42
C ASP A 51 8.96 -1.45 0.63
N ASN A 52 8.41 -1.52 -0.59
CA ASN A 52 8.06 -0.37 -1.41
C ASN A 52 6.57 0.01 -1.30
N LEU A 53 5.81 -0.64 -0.42
CA LEU A 53 4.37 -0.42 -0.26
C LEU A 53 4.03 0.18 1.09
N VAL A 54 3.14 1.18 1.10
CA VAL A 54 2.68 1.86 2.31
C VAL A 54 1.16 2.01 2.33
N TRP A 55 0.60 2.26 3.51
CA TRP A 55 -0.81 2.63 3.68
C TRP A 55 -0.98 4.13 3.51
N GLY A 56 -1.81 4.55 2.55
CA GLY A 56 -2.17 5.94 2.29
C GLY A 56 -3.68 6.17 2.43
N LEU A 57 -4.10 7.41 2.64
CA LEU A 57 -5.53 7.77 2.58
C LEU A 57 -5.92 8.12 1.13
N PRO A 58 -7.20 7.94 0.73
CA PRO A 58 -7.65 8.08 -0.67
C PRO A 58 -7.61 9.51 -1.24
N LYS A 59 -7.10 10.47 -0.46
CA LYS A 59 -7.07 11.91 -0.78
C LYS A 59 -5.68 12.53 -0.58
N MET A 60 -4.65 11.70 -0.43
CA MET A 60 -3.26 12.14 -0.31
C MET A 60 -2.68 12.40 -1.70
#